data_AF-A0A4Q1KD24-F1
#
_entry.id   AF-A0A4Q1KD24-F1
#
_cell.length_a   1.000
_cell.length_b   1.000
_cell.length_c   1.000
_cell.angle_alpha   90.00
_cell.angle_beta   90.00
_cell.angle_gamma   90.00
#
_symmetry.space_group_name_H-M   'P 1'
#
loop_
_entity.id
_entity.type
_entity.pdbx_description
1 polymer ?
#
loop_
_entity_poly.entity_id
_entity_poly.type
_entity_poly.pdbx_seq_one_letter_code
_entity_poly.pdbx_strand_id
1 'polypeptide(L)'
;MKPAELRQRVQRYIHGDCRVADLDRIFLGLRDHCYGLATIREIGDFVAHRNQREKGPVTDKIRDIQLSLESWLKQGEGRFPDLATAKRISAANLRTATDAQLDARLNLRREVVKSALNQAIKKMQSDRFEKLTQRERAVFNYLSAAFIWNPAFTDEQVTEDLAALLIKCGALLEEERHAFDANQAFLALYVTALMHDSTVVMDGGSRFELVAGFANDENRIEVKARIELAGFSKSVIAPVCVFWTKLIGTEHCSDDLAAAPGDWSGAIEIDPSGRLARIVRT
;
A
#
# COMPACT_ATOMS: atom_id res chain seq x y z
N MET A 1 -23.42 -10.33 6.07
CA MET A 1 -24.10 -10.77 4.83
C MET A 1 -24.46 -12.25 4.98
N LYS A 2 -25.61 -12.71 4.46
CA LYS A 2 -25.97 -14.13 4.55
C LYS A 2 -25.03 -14.96 3.65
N PRO A 3 -24.60 -16.19 4.04
CA PRO A 3 -23.69 -16.99 3.24
C PRO A 3 -24.17 -17.24 1.80
N ALA A 4 -25.47 -17.51 1.61
CA ALA A 4 -26.06 -17.70 0.28
C ALA A 4 -25.98 -16.44 -0.60
N GLU A 5 -26.16 -15.26 0.00
CA GLU A 5 -26.04 -13.99 -0.73
C GLU A 5 -24.58 -13.74 -1.15
N LEU A 6 -23.63 -13.97 -0.24
CA LEU A 6 -22.20 -13.87 -0.55
C LEU A 6 -21.82 -14.79 -1.70
N ARG A 7 -22.26 -16.06 -1.63
CA ARG A 7 -22.03 -17.07 -2.66
C ARG A 7 -22.58 -16.64 -4.02
N GLN A 8 -23.79 -16.11 -4.09
CA GLN A 8 -24.38 -15.63 -5.35
C GLN A 8 -23.59 -14.48 -5.98
N ARG A 9 -23.06 -13.56 -5.18
CA ARG A 9 -22.21 -12.45 -5.67
C ARG A 9 -20.89 -12.97 -6.23
N VAL A 10 -20.25 -13.90 -5.51
CA VAL A 10 -19.02 -14.56 -5.99
C VAL A 10 -19.28 -15.35 -7.27
N GLN A 11 -20.41 -16.05 -7.35
CA GLN A 11 -20.80 -16.78 -8.56
C GLN A 11 -20.91 -15.85 -9.78
N ARG A 12 -21.55 -14.67 -9.65
CA ARG A 12 -21.57 -13.69 -10.75
C ARG A 12 -20.16 -13.24 -11.14
N TYR A 13 -19.33 -12.92 -10.14
CA TYR A 13 -17.95 -12.51 -10.36
C TYR A 13 -17.15 -13.56 -11.14
N ILE A 14 -17.16 -14.83 -10.74
CA ILE A 14 -16.39 -15.88 -11.44
C ILE A 14 -16.92 -16.21 -12.84
N HIS A 15 -18.19 -15.90 -13.14
CA HIS A 15 -18.77 -16.04 -14.47
C HIS A 15 -18.50 -14.82 -15.38
N GLY A 16 -17.76 -13.82 -14.90
CA GLY A 16 -17.43 -12.61 -15.65
C GLY A 16 -18.50 -11.52 -15.62
N ASP A 17 -19.62 -11.72 -14.90
CA ASP A 17 -20.62 -10.67 -14.62
C ASP A 17 -20.13 -9.79 -13.45
N CYS A 18 -19.02 -9.12 -13.70
CA CYS A 18 -18.32 -8.30 -12.72
C CYS A 18 -19.05 -6.98 -12.47
N ARG A 19 -19.32 -6.68 -11.19
CA ARG A 19 -20.06 -5.47 -10.78
C ARG A 19 -19.40 -4.84 -9.56
N VAL A 20 -19.19 -3.52 -9.62
CA VAL A 20 -18.68 -2.72 -8.50
C VAL A 20 -19.53 -2.93 -7.24
N ALA A 21 -20.86 -2.89 -7.39
CA ALA A 21 -21.79 -3.09 -6.28
C ALA A 21 -21.69 -4.48 -5.63
N ASP A 22 -21.23 -5.51 -6.35
CA ASP A 22 -20.99 -6.83 -5.78
C ASP A 22 -19.71 -6.84 -4.94
N LEU A 23 -18.64 -6.23 -5.43
CA LEU A 23 -17.40 -6.07 -4.68
C LEU A 23 -17.60 -5.22 -3.43
N ASP A 24 -18.35 -4.10 -3.50
CA ASP A 24 -18.71 -3.30 -2.34
C ASP A 24 -19.35 -4.17 -1.25
N ARG A 25 -20.34 -4.99 -1.62
CA ARG A 25 -21.09 -5.85 -0.69
C ARG A 25 -20.24 -7.00 -0.16
N ILE A 26 -19.36 -7.57 -0.99
CA ILE A 26 -18.41 -8.61 -0.59
C ILE A 26 -17.45 -8.05 0.47
N PHE A 27 -16.74 -6.96 0.18
CA PHE A 27 -15.78 -6.36 1.09
C PHE A 27 -16.43 -5.87 2.39
N LEU A 28 -17.59 -5.20 2.32
CA LEU A 28 -18.34 -4.81 3.52
C LEU A 28 -18.77 -6.02 4.36
N GLY A 29 -19.23 -7.10 3.71
CA GLY A 29 -19.67 -8.30 4.41
C GLY A 29 -18.54 -9.09 5.08
N LEU A 30 -17.32 -9.00 4.52
CA LEU A 30 -16.13 -9.70 5.00
C LEU A 30 -15.28 -8.87 5.97
N ARG A 31 -15.46 -7.55 6.00
CA ARG A 31 -14.65 -6.60 6.79
C ARG A 31 -14.46 -7.01 8.25
N ASP A 32 -15.54 -7.39 8.92
CA ASP A 32 -15.53 -7.72 10.35
C ASP A 32 -15.06 -9.17 10.61
N HIS A 33 -14.99 -10.00 9.56
CA HIS A 33 -14.64 -11.42 9.62
C HIS A 33 -13.40 -11.75 8.77
N CYS A 34 -12.45 -10.82 8.65
CA CYS A 34 -11.28 -10.97 7.77
C CYS A 34 -10.16 -11.88 8.32
N TYR A 35 -10.31 -12.48 9.51
CA TYR A 35 -9.32 -13.36 10.15
C TYR A 35 -7.88 -12.81 10.20
N GLY A 36 -7.72 -11.50 10.35
CA GLY A 36 -6.41 -10.85 10.41
C GLY A 36 -5.81 -10.48 9.05
N LEU A 37 -6.51 -10.74 7.93
CA LEU A 37 -6.14 -10.26 6.61
C LEU A 37 -6.35 -8.75 6.53
N ALA A 38 -5.26 -8.01 6.74
CA ALA A 38 -5.28 -6.56 6.84
C ALA A 38 -5.71 -5.90 5.51
N THR A 39 -5.35 -6.48 4.36
CA THR A 39 -5.74 -6.03 3.02
C THR A 39 -7.26 -5.99 2.85
N ILE A 40 -7.95 -7.06 3.24
CA ILE A 40 -9.41 -7.16 3.12
C ILE A 40 -10.11 -6.17 4.04
N ARG A 41 -9.62 -6.05 5.28
CA ARG A 41 -10.15 -5.05 6.22
C ARG A 41 -9.98 -3.65 5.65
N GLU A 42 -8.80 -3.34 5.12
CA GLU A 42 -8.47 -2.02 4.61
C GLU A 42 -9.37 -1.61 3.44
N ILE A 43 -9.55 -2.50 2.46
CA ILE A 43 -10.46 -2.27 1.33
C ILE A 43 -11.91 -2.14 1.84
N GLY A 44 -12.35 -3.01 2.75
CA GLY A 44 -13.68 -2.90 3.36
C GLY A 44 -13.90 -1.58 4.11
N ASP A 45 -12.86 -1.06 4.77
CA ASP A 45 -12.90 0.25 5.42
C ASP A 45 -12.97 1.39 4.38
N PHE A 46 -12.30 1.26 3.22
CA PHE A 46 -12.44 2.24 2.13
C PHE A 46 -13.85 2.22 1.56
N VAL A 47 -14.47 1.05 1.40
CA VAL A 47 -15.87 0.98 0.95
C VAL A 47 -16.81 1.69 1.93
N ALA A 48 -16.60 1.52 3.24
CA ALA A 48 -17.43 2.14 4.27
C ALA A 48 -17.20 3.65 4.39
N HIS A 49 -15.96 4.11 4.21
CA HIS A 49 -15.53 5.49 4.41
C HIS A 49 -14.53 5.91 3.33
N ARG A 50 -15.05 6.20 2.13
CA ARG A 50 -14.22 6.45 0.92
C ARG A 50 -13.30 7.67 1.03
N ASN A 51 -13.78 8.75 1.66
CA ASN A 51 -13.12 10.06 1.53
C ASN A 51 -11.87 10.22 2.41
N GLN A 52 -11.84 9.61 3.59
CA GLN A 52 -10.80 9.88 4.59
C GLN A 52 -10.38 8.63 5.34
N ARG A 53 -9.06 8.50 5.54
CA ARG A 53 -8.42 7.42 6.27
C ARG A 53 -7.51 7.96 7.36
N GLU A 54 -7.75 7.52 8.59
CA GLU A 54 -6.95 7.91 9.77
C GLU A 54 -6.13 6.74 10.33
N LYS A 55 -6.40 5.52 9.84
CA LYS A 55 -5.78 4.28 10.30
C LYS A 55 -5.86 3.21 9.22
N GLY A 56 -5.01 2.19 9.39
CA GLY A 56 -4.96 1.01 8.55
C GLY A 56 -3.62 0.88 7.82
N PRO A 57 -3.39 -0.25 7.12
CA PRO A 57 -2.15 -0.52 6.41
C PRO A 57 -1.67 0.59 5.48
N VAL A 58 -2.56 1.27 4.74
CA VAL A 58 -2.16 2.39 3.87
C VAL A 58 -1.66 3.56 4.70
N THR A 59 -2.39 3.90 5.78
CA THR A 59 -2.01 5.00 6.68
C THR A 59 -0.67 4.73 7.35
N ASP A 60 -0.49 3.52 7.88
CA ASP A 60 0.75 3.10 8.53
C ASP A 60 1.93 3.11 7.55
N LYS A 61 1.69 2.66 6.31
CA LYS A 61 2.71 2.67 5.26
C LYS A 61 3.16 4.09 4.90
N ILE A 62 2.22 5.01 4.68
CA ILE A 62 2.55 6.40 4.35
C ILE A 62 3.27 7.07 5.52
N ARG A 63 2.85 6.81 6.76
CA ARG A 63 3.53 7.33 7.96
C ARG A 63 4.99 6.88 8.02
N ASP A 64 5.25 5.59 7.75
CA ASP A 64 6.60 5.03 7.74
C ASP A 64 7.46 5.64 6.63
N ILE A 65 6.91 5.76 5.42
CA ILE A 65 7.61 6.35 4.26
C ILE A 65 7.90 7.83 4.49
N GLN A 66 6.94 8.60 5.01
CA GLN A 66 7.10 10.02 5.32
C GLN A 66 8.26 10.23 6.31
N LEU A 67 8.27 9.46 7.40
CA LEU A 67 9.32 9.55 8.43
C LEU A 67 10.71 9.24 7.83
N SER A 68 10.80 8.22 7.00
CA SER A 68 12.06 7.84 6.35
C SER A 68 12.52 8.87 5.32
N LEU A 69 11.59 9.41 4.50
CA LEU A 69 11.89 10.42 3.49
C LEU A 69 12.36 11.72 4.13
N GLU A 70 11.65 12.22 5.15
CA GLU A 70 12.01 13.45 5.84
C GLU A 70 13.41 13.34 6.47
N SER A 71 13.69 12.20 7.11
CA SER A 71 14.99 11.92 7.70
C SER A 71 16.10 11.85 6.64
N TRP A 72 15.86 11.15 5.53
CA TRP A 72 16.84 10.99 4.45
C TRP A 72 17.22 12.33 3.82
N LEU A 73 16.23 13.20 3.57
CA LEU A 73 16.47 14.55 3.06
C LEU A 73 17.28 15.41 4.04
N LYS A 74 16.92 15.39 5.33
CA LYS A 74 17.65 16.12 6.38
C LYS A 74 19.11 15.66 6.50
N GLN A 75 19.35 14.35 6.42
CA GLN A 75 20.70 13.79 6.43
C GLN A 75 21.51 14.20 5.20
N GLY A 76 20.87 14.32 4.02
CA GLY A 76 21.48 14.87 2.81
C GLY A 76 21.97 16.32 2.98
N GLU A 77 21.36 17.08 3.89
CA GLU A 77 21.79 18.43 4.27
C GLU A 77 22.74 18.44 5.48
N GLY A 78 23.24 17.29 5.91
CA GLY A 78 24.13 17.15 7.07
C GLY A 78 23.43 17.21 8.43
N ARG A 79 22.09 17.16 8.47
CA ARG A 79 21.30 17.17 9.71
C ARG A 79 20.96 15.74 10.12
N PHE A 80 21.67 15.21 11.12
CA PHE A 80 21.47 13.83 11.58
C PHE A 80 20.41 13.74 12.70
N PRO A 81 19.56 12.70 12.70
CA PRO A 81 18.57 12.49 13.75
C PRO A 81 19.24 12.14 15.08
N ASP A 82 18.62 12.54 16.19
CA ASP A 82 18.98 12.03 17.51
C ASP A 82 18.65 10.53 17.63
N LEU A 83 19.11 9.88 18.72
CA LEU A 83 18.90 8.44 18.91
C LEU A 83 17.41 8.06 18.99
N ALA A 84 16.57 8.90 19.58
CA ALA A 84 15.15 8.63 19.71
C ALA A 84 14.45 8.63 18.33
N THR A 85 14.80 9.59 17.49
CA THR A 85 14.30 9.72 16.11
C THR A 85 14.87 8.62 15.24
N ALA A 86 16.18 8.35 15.32
CA ALA A 86 16.85 7.27 14.59
C ALA A 86 16.21 5.92 14.88
N LYS A 87 15.86 5.62 16.15
CA LYS A 87 15.12 4.42 16.53
C LYS A 87 13.76 4.30 15.81
N ARG A 88 13.01 5.40 15.72
CA ARG A 88 11.70 5.41 15.03
C ARG A 88 11.87 5.16 13.53
N ILE A 89 12.84 5.81 12.90
CA ILE A 89 13.18 5.63 11.48
C ILE A 89 13.60 4.19 11.21
N SER A 90 14.51 3.62 12.02
CA SER A 90 14.94 2.24 11.84
C SER A 90 13.79 1.24 11.96
N ALA A 91 12.84 1.48 12.87
CA ALA A 91 11.65 0.65 12.99
C ALA A 91 10.72 0.77 11.78
N ALA A 92 10.51 1.98 11.26
CA ALA A 92 9.72 2.23 10.04
C ALA A 92 10.35 1.58 8.81
N ASN A 93 11.66 1.75 8.61
CA ASN A 93 12.40 1.12 7.53
C ASN A 93 12.41 -0.40 7.65
N LEU A 94 12.53 -0.96 8.86
CA LEU A 94 12.45 -2.42 9.04
C LEU A 94 11.06 -2.97 8.69
N ARG A 95 9.97 -2.27 9.04
CA ARG A 95 8.60 -2.66 8.64
C ARG A 95 8.39 -2.53 7.14
N THR A 96 9.04 -1.56 6.50
CA THR A 96 8.84 -1.27 5.07
C THR A 96 9.71 -2.12 4.15
N ALA A 97 10.94 -2.46 4.55
CA ALA A 97 11.84 -3.27 3.75
C ALA A 97 11.28 -4.67 3.46
N THR A 98 11.50 -5.19 2.27
CA THR A 98 11.26 -6.59 1.92
C THR A 98 12.42 -7.48 2.39
N ASP A 99 12.18 -8.79 2.49
CA ASP A 99 13.24 -9.75 2.85
C ASP A 99 14.39 -9.72 1.83
N ALA A 100 14.07 -9.60 0.54
CA ALA A 100 15.05 -9.47 -0.53
C ALA A 100 15.90 -8.19 -0.40
N GLN A 101 15.31 -7.06 0.00
CA GLN A 101 16.06 -5.82 0.23
C GLN A 101 17.01 -5.94 1.44
N LEU A 102 16.55 -6.56 2.53
CA LEU A 102 17.38 -6.80 3.71
C LEU A 102 18.54 -7.74 3.40
N ASP A 103 18.28 -8.81 2.65
CA ASP A 103 19.31 -9.75 2.21
C ASP A 103 20.32 -9.09 1.27
N ALA A 104 19.87 -8.37 0.23
CA ALA A 104 20.76 -7.70 -0.70
C ALA A 104 21.65 -6.63 -0.06
N ARG A 105 21.17 -5.94 0.99
CA ARG A 105 21.90 -4.84 1.64
C ARG A 105 22.73 -5.26 2.85
N LEU A 106 22.30 -6.27 3.59
CA LEU A 106 22.91 -6.69 4.84
C LEU A 106 23.40 -8.14 4.83
N ASN A 107 22.97 -8.95 3.86
CA ASN A 107 23.16 -10.39 3.80
C ASN A 107 22.61 -11.08 5.07
N LEU A 108 21.41 -10.66 5.50
CA LEU A 108 20.78 -11.11 6.73
C LEU A 108 19.28 -11.32 6.55
N ARG A 109 18.76 -12.40 7.15
CA ARG A 109 17.32 -12.63 7.31
C ARG A 109 16.69 -11.62 8.27
N ARG A 110 15.42 -11.27 8.05
CA ARG A 110 14.66 -10.28 8.84
C ARG A 110 14.76 -10.47 10.36
N GLU A 111 14.58 -11.68 10.86
CA GLU A 111 14.66 -11.93 12.31
C GLU A 111 16.04 -11.63 12.90
N VAL A 112 17.11 -11.87 12.12
CA VAL A 112 18.48 -11.53 12.52
C VAL A 112 18.68 -10.02 12.49
N VAL A 113 18.17 -9.33 11.47
CA VAL A 113 18.18 -7.85 11.37
C VAL A 113 17.45 -7.23 12.57
N LYS A 114 16.24 -7.71 12.88
CA LYS A 114 15.43 -7.26 14.02
C LYS A 114 16.17 -7.44 15.35
N SER A 115 16.75 -8.61 15.57
CA SER A 115 17.53 -8.90 16.78
C SER A 115 18.76 -7.98 16.89
N ALA A 116 19.54 -7.83 15.82
CA ALA A 116 20.72 -6.97 15.79
C ALA A 116 20.35 -5.49 16.00
N LEU A 117 19.26 -5.00 15.39
CA LEU A 117 18.78 -3.64 15.58
C LEU A 117 18.41 -3.38 17.05
N ASN A 118 17.67 -4.31 17.67
CA ASN A 118 17.27 -4.20 19.07
C ASN A 118 18.48 -4.19 20.02
N GLN A 119 19.49 -5.02 19.74
CA GLN A 119 20.74 -5.05 20.52
C GLN A 119 21.53 -3.75 20.33
N ALA A 120 21.60 -3.22 19.11
CA ALA A 120 22.25 -1.96 18.81
C ALA A 120 21.63 -0.80 19.61
N ILE A 121 20.30 -0.64 19.50
CA ILE A 121 19.54 0.39 20.22
C ILE A 121 19.76 0.27 21.73
N LYS A 122 19.65 -0.94 22.30
CA LYS A 122 19.85 -1.16 23.74
C LYS A 122 21.24 -0.73 24.21
N LYS A 123 22.29 -1.02 23.42
CA LYS A 123 23.68 -0.63 23.75
C LYS A 123 23.85 0.89 23.66
N MET A 124 23.34 1.52 22.61
CA MET A 124 23.40 2.98 22.43
C MET A 124 22.65 3.74 23.52
N GLN A 125 21.49 3.25 23.95
CA GLN A 125 20.74 3.82 25.07
C GLN A 125 21.43 3.67 26.44
N SER A 126 22.40 2.76 26.54
CA SER A 126 23.21 2.57 27.76
C SER A 126 24.59 3.21 27.65
N ASP A 127 24.82 4.10 26.67
CA ASP A 127 26.11 4.72 26.36
C ASP A 127 27.25 3.72 26.08
N ARG A 128 26.93 2.51 25.58
CA ARG A 128 27.91 1.44 25.24
C ARG A 128 28.18 1.37 23.75
N PHE A 129 28.44 2.51 23.11
CA PHE A 129 28.66 2.63 21.67
C PHE A 129 29.87 1.84 21.15
N GLU A 130 30.89 1.71 21.99
CA GLU A 130 32.13 0.94 21.76
C GLU A 130 31.88 -0.58 21.72
N LYS A 131 30.78 -1.06 22.33
CA LYS A 131 30.42 -2.48 22.39
C LYS A 131 29.51 -2.93 21.24
N LEU A 132 29.22 -2.04 20.29
CA LEU A 132 28.52 -2.40 19.07
C LEU A 132 29.41 -3.30 18.22
N THR A 133 28.93 -4.51 17.95
CA THR A 133 29.52 -5.38 16.93
C THR A 133 29.41 -4.73 15.55
N GLN A 134 30.25 -5.15 14.61
CA GLN A 134 30.20 -4.68 13.22
C GLN A 134 28.81 -4.89 12.61
N ARG A 135 28.16 -6.02 12.90
CA ARG A 135 26.80 -6.34 12.43
C ARG A 135 25.75 -5.39 12.99
N GLU A 136 25.74 -5.18 14.30
CA GLU A 136 24.80 -4.24 14.95
C GLU A 136 24.95 -2.83 14.40
N ARG A 137 26.19 -2.38 14.20
CA ARG A 137 26.50 -1.07 13.61
C ARG A 137 26.01 -0.97 12.16
N ALA A 138 26.27 -1.99 11.34
CA ALA A 138 25.84 -2.01 9.94
C ALA A 138 24.31 -1.98 9.82
N VAL A 139 23.61 -2.78 10.61
CA VAL A 139 22.14 -2.82 10.64
C VAL A 139 21.56 -1.48 11.06
N PHE A 140 22.07 -0.90 12.16
CA PHE A 140 21.58 0.39 12.65
C PHE A 140 21.82 1.49 11.61
N ASN A 141 23.06 1.63 11.13
CA ASN A 141 23.43 2.68 10.17
C ASN A 141 22.61 2.60 8.89
N TYR A 142 22.40 1.39 8.35
CA TYR A 142 21.57 1.22 7.16
C TYR A 142 20.12 1.64 7.44
N LEU A 143 19.48 1.07 8.47
CA LEU A 143 18.06 1.32 8.72
C LEU A 143 17.77 2.73 9.24
N SER A 144 18.72 3.42 9.87
CA SER A 144 18.54 4.82 10.33
C SER A 144 18.77 5.86 9.22
N ALA A 145 19.46 5.49 8.14
CA ALA A 145 19.84 6.41 7.06
C ALA A 145 19.16 6.11 5.71
N ALA A 146 18.61 4.91 5.53
CA ALA A 146 17.96 4.53 4.27
C ALA A 146 16.62 5.25 4.06
N PHE A 147 16.32 5.54 2.81
CA PHE A 147 14.95 5.77 2.35
C PHE A 147 14.46 4.48 1.69
N ILE A 148 13.57 3.76 2.37
CA ILE A 148 12.97 2.51 1.86
C ILE A 148 11.49 2.75 1.61
N TRP A 149 11.05 2.43 0.41
CA TRP A 149 9.67 2.56 -0.01
C TRP A 149 9.25 1.31 -0.79
N ASN A 150 8.12 0.71 -0.37
CA ASN A 150 7.42 -0.37 -1.02
C ASN A 150 5.90 -0.10 -0.86
N PRO A 151 5.03 -0.59 -1.75
CA PRO A 151 3.58 -0.41 -1.64
C PRO A 151 3.03 -1.04 -0.35
N ALA A 152 1.83 -0.61 0.07
CA ALA A 152 1.12 -1.20 1.20
C ALA A 152 0.61 -2.60 0.86
N PHE A 153 0.13 -2.80 -0.37
CA PHE A 153 -0.25 -4.09 -0.94
C PHE A 153 -0.19 -4.03 -2.48
N THR A 154 -0.23 -5.19 -3.13
CA THR A 154 -0.32 -5.34 -4.58
C THR A 154 -1.65 -5.95 -4.98
N ASP A 155 -2.04 -5.86 -6.25
CA ASP A 155 -3.22 -6.53 -6.79
C ASP A 155 -3.18 -8.05 -6.60
N GLU A 156 -2.01 -8.70 -6.66
CA GLU A 156 -1.91 -10.13 -6.34
C GLU A 156 -2.23 -10.41 -4.88
N GLN A 157 -1.70 -9.60 -3.95
CA GLN A 157 -1.97 -9.79 -2.53
C GLN A 157 -3.45 -9.62 -2.22
N VAL A 158 -4.10 -8.62 -2.84
CA VAL A 158 -5.56 -8.42 -2.72
C VAL A 158 -6.32 -9.64 -3.24
N THR A 159 -5.94 -10.15 -4.40
CA THR A 159 -6.60 -11.28 -5.05
C THR A 159 -6.45 -12.56 -4.22
N GLU A 160 -5.24 -12.86 -3.77
CA GLU A 160 -4.93 -14.03 -2.94
C GLU A 160 -5.66 -13.97 -1.60
N ASP A 161 -5.59 -12.83 -0.89
CA ASP A 161 -6.25 -12.66 0.40
C ASP A 161 -7.77 -12.81 0.27
N LEU A 162 -8.35 -12.27 -0.81
CA LEU A 162 -9.80 -12.34 -1.03
C LEU A 162 -10.22 -13.76 -1.37
N ALA A 163 -9.51 -14.43 -2.30
CA ALA A 163 -9.79 -15.82 -2.66
C ALA A 163 -9.68 -16.74 -1.44
N ALA A 164 -8.60 -16.65 -0.68
CA ALA A 164 -8.38 -17.45 0.53
C ALA A 164 -9.50 -17.24 1.56
N LEU A 165 -9.95 -15.98 1.75
CA LEU A 165 -11.05 -15.68 2.66
C LEU A 165 -12.40 -16.20 2.16
N LEU A 166 -12.68 -16.08 0.87
CA LEU A 166 -13.91 -16.59 0.27
C LEU A 166 -13.97 -18.11 0.33
N ILE A 167 -12.85 -18.81 0.10
CA ILE A 167 -12.72 -20.26 0.27
C ILE A 167 -12.99 -20.65 1.71
N LYS A 168 -12.34 -19.97 2.66
CA LYS A 168 -12.54 -20.20 4.09
C LYS A 168 -13.99 -20.00 4.54
N CYS A 169 -14.71 -19.08 3.91
CA CYS A 169 -16.13 -18.84 4.20
C CYS A 169 -17.10 -19.72 3.39
N GLY A 170 -16.60 -20.63 2.53
CA GLY A 170 -17.41 -21.47 1.65
C GLY A 170 -18.13 -20.73 0.52
N ALA A 171 -17.70 -19.49 0.23
CA ALA A 171 -18.28 -18.66 -0.82
C ALA A 171 -17.60 -18.86 -2.19
N LEU A 172 -16.36 -19.36 -2.19
CA LEU A 172 -15.60 -19.78 -3.36
C LEU A 172 -15.16 -21.23 -3.10
N LEU A 173 -15.23 -22.10 -4.09
CA LEU A 173 -14.67 -23.46 -3.99
C LEU A 173 -13.24 -23.47 -4.54
N GLU A 174 -12.42 -24.43 -4.12
CA GLU A 174 -11.02 -24.52 -4.56
C GLU A 174 -10.93 -24.71 -6.09
N GLU A 175 -11.82 -25.53 -6.65
CA GLU A 175 -11.95 -25.76 -8.10
C GLU A 175 -12.40 -24.52 -8.88
N GLU A 176 -13.00 -23.53 -8.22
CA GLU A 176 -13.43 -22.27 -8.84
C GLU A 176 -12.34 -21.20 -8.84
N ARG A 177 -11.21 -21.47 -8.19
CA ARG A 177 -10.12 -20.49 -8.01
C ARG A 177 -9.64 -19.90 -9.33
N HIS A 178 -9.46 -20.73 -10.36
CA HIS A 178 -9.02 -20.27 -11.67
C HIS A 178 -10.02 -19.29 -12.32
N ALA A 179 -11.33 -19.54 -12.19
CA ALA A 179 -12.35 -18.64 -12.72
C ALA A 179 -12.44 -17.33 -11.93
N PHE A 180 -12.14 -17.36 -10.63
CA PHE A 180 -11.99 -16.16 -9.82
C PHE A 180 -10.78 -15.32 -10.26
N ASP A 181 -9.62 -15.95 -10.44
CA ASP A 181 -8.38 -15.28 -10.82
C ASP A 181 -8.47 -14.65 -12.23
N ALA A 182 -9.28 -15.23 -13.13
CA ALA A 182 -9.53 -14.66 -14.47
C ALA A 182 -10.11 -13.24 -14.43
N ASN A 183 -10.69 -12.82 -13.30
CA ASN A 183 -11.28 -11.50 -13.10
C ASN A 183 -10.38 -10.53 -12.30
N GLN A 184 -9.11 -10.91 -12.03
CA GLN A 184 -8.15 -10.10 -11.26
C GLN A 184 -8.05 -8.65 -11.74
N ALA A 185 -8.08 -8.41 -13.05
CA ALA A 185 -7.98 -7.06 -13.60
C ALA A 185 -9.14 -6.17 -13.12
N PHE A 186 -10.37 -6.68 -13.12
CA PHE A 186 -11.52 -5.93 -12.63
C PHE A 186 -11.40 -5.59 -11.14
N LEU A 187 -10.90 -6.53 -10.32
CA LEU A 187 -10.65 -6.29 -8.90
C LEU A 187 -9.58 -5.22 -8.66
N ALA A 188 -8.49 -5.24 -9.43
CA ALA A 188 -7.43 -4.25 -9.33
C ALA A 188 -7.92 -2.84 -9.74
N LEU A 189 -8.71 -2.75 -10.82
CA LEU A 189 -9.35 -1.49 -11.22
C LEU A 189 -10.34 -0.98 -10.16
N TYR A 190 -11.09 -1.89 -9.53
CA TYR A 190 -12.03 -1.55 -8.46
C TYR A 190 -11.31 -0.94 -7.26
N VAL A 191 -10.23 -1.57 -6.80
CA VAL A 191 -9.42 -1.03 -5.69
C VAL A 191 -8.77 0.29 -6.06
N THR A 192 -8.29 0.43 -7.30
CA THR A 192 -7.72 1.69 -7.80
C THR A 192 -8.73 2.83 -7.75
N ALA A 193 -9.93 2.62 -8.33
CA ALA A 193 -11.00 3.61 -8.33
C ALA A 193 -11.47 3.95 -6.91
N LEU A 194 -11.51 2.95 -6.02
CA LEU A 194 -11.92 3.12 -4.62
C LEU A 194 -10.93 3.95 -3.81
N MET A 195 -9.62 3.82 -4.07
CA MET A 195 -8.57 4.55 -3.35
C MET A 195 -8.31 5.95 -3.94
N HIS A 196 -8.58 6.15 -5.23
CA HIS A 196 -8.40 7.45 -5.87
C HIS A 196 -9.25 8.55 -5.21
N ASP A 197 -8.69 9.76 -5.12
CA ASP A 197 -9.35 10.96 -4.57
C ASP A 197 -9.72 10.82 -3.06
N SER A 198 -9.10 9.85 -2.38
CA SER A 198 -9.20 9.72 -0.92
C SER A 198 -8.05 10.44 -0.22
N THR A 199 -8.27 10.86 1.03
CA THR A 199 -7.24 11.51 1.85
C THR A 199 -6.81 10.64 3.01
N VAL A 200 -5.51 10.53 3.23
CA VAL A 200 -4.94 9.97 4.45
C VAL A 200 -4.60 11.10 5.41
N VAL A 201 -5.09 11.02 6.64
CA VAL A 201 -4.92 12.00 7.71
C VAL A 201 -3.99 11.42 8.77
N MET A 202 -2.91 12.14 9.08
CA MET A 202 -1.92 11.73 10.08
C MET A 202 -2.19 12.33 11.45
N ASP A 203 -1.59 11.70 12.46
CA ASP A 203 -1.49 12.23 13.82
C ASP A 203 -0.75 13.59 13.78
N GLY A 204 -1.47 14.68 14.02
CA GLY A 204 -0.96 16.05 13.86
C GLY A 204 -1.63 16.87 12.74
N GLY A 205 -2.56 16.27 11.99
CA GLY A 205 -3.41 16.97 11.04
C GLY A 205 -2.84 17.10 9.62
N SER A 206 -1.64 16.56 9.35
CA SER A 206 -1.13 16.44 7.98
C SER A 206 -2.06 15.58 7.12
N ARG A 207 -2.22 15.96 5.86
CA ARG A 207 -3.13 15.31 4.91
C ARG A 207 -2.39 14.95 3.64
N PHE A 208 -2.57 13.73 3.16
CA PHE A 208 -1.97 13.25 1.92
C PHE A 208 -3.05 12.69 1.01
N GLU A 209 -3.14 13.23 -0.20
CA GLU A 209 -4.08 12.78 -1.23
C GLU A 209 -3.58 11.48 -1.87
N LEU A 210 -4.49 10.52 -2.09
CA LEU A 210 -4.25 9.33 -2.89
C LEU A 210 -4.70 9.56 -4.32
N VAL A 211 -3.77 9.46 -5.26
CA VAL A 211 -4.01 9.71 -6.69
C VAL A 211 -3.62 8.50 -7.52
N ALA A 212 -4.45 8.17 -8.49
CA ALA A 212 -4.20 7.08 -9.43
C ALA A 212 -3.60 7.64 -10.72
N GLY A 213 -2.83 6.81 -11.41
CA GLY A 213 -2.20 7.13 -12.69
C GLY A 213 -1.31 5.98 -13.14
N PHE A 214 -0.54 6.17 -14.22
CA PHE A 214 0.37 5.13 -14.72
C PHE A 214 1.70 5.63 -15.32
N ALA A 215 2.10 6.88 -15.07
CA ALA A 215 3.38 7.43 -15.54
C ALA A 215 4.60 6.96 -14.70
N ASN A 216 4.70 5.65 -14.46
CA ASN A 216 5.89 4.98 -13.95
C ASN A 216 6.64 4.27 -15.09
N ASP A 217 7.85 3.81 -14.81
CA ASP A 217 8.74 3.18 -15.79
C ASP A 217 8.13 1.94 -16.48
N GLU A 218 7.13 1.30 -15.85
CA GLU A 218 6.46 0.10 -16.36
C GLU A 218 5.10 0.41 -17.02
N ASN A 219 4.69 1.68 -17.09
CA ASN A 219 3.37 2.12 -17.56
C ASN A 219 2.19 1.41 -16.87
N ARG A 220 2.38 1.01 -15.61
CA ARG A 220 1.39 0.26 -14.84
C ARG A 220 0.48 1.16 -14.04
N ILE A 221 -0.78 0.78 -13.90
CA ILE A 221 -1.71 1.49 -13.03
C ILE A 221 -1.23 1.35 -11.58
N GLU A 222 -1.15 2.47 -10.88
CA GLU A 222 -0.78 2.54 -9.47
C GLU A 222 -1.62 3.60 -8.75
N VAL A 223 -1.68 3.50 -7.43
CA VAL A 223 -2.16 4.57 -6.56
C VAL A 223 -1.00 5.08 -5.72
N LYS A 224 -0.77 6.39 -5.74
CA LYS A 224 0.31 7.08 -5.04
C LYS A 224 -0.27 8.00 -3.98
N ALA A 225 0.40 8.07 -2.83
CA ALA A 225 0.21 9.14 -1.87
C ALA A 225 1.10 10.33 -2.25
N ARG A 226 0.53 11.53 -2.33
CA ARG A 226 1.30 12.78 -2.49
C ARG A 226 1.81 13.25 -1.14
N ILE A 227 3.05 12.92 -0.80
CA ILE A 227 3.67 13.38 0.45
C ILE A 227 4.29 14.75 0.22
N GLU A 228 3.79 15.75 0.94
CA GLU A 228 4.35 17.10 0.97
C GLU A 228 5.16 17.30 2.25
N LEU A 229 6.43 17.72 2.09
CA LEU A 229 7.32 18.01 3.22
C LEU A 229 7.68 19.50 3.24
N ALA A 230 7.43 20.11 4.41
CA ALA A 230 7.83 21.48 4.71
C ALA A 230 9.17 21.53 5.46
N GLY A 231 9.76 22.73 5.59
CA GLY A 231 11.01 22.94 6.35
C GLY A 231 12.31 22.76 5.55
N PHE A 232 12.20 22.63 4.23
CA PHE A 232 13.30 22.62 3.27
C PHE A 232 13.31 23.93 2.45
N SER A 233 14.45 24.23 1.81
CA SER A 233 14.60 25.46 1.01
C SER A 233 13.61 25.57 -0.16
N LYS A 234 13.10 24.43 -0.64
CA LYS A 234 11.99 24.31 -1.59
C LYS A 234 10.99 23.30 -1.05
N SER A 235 9.70 23.51 -1.32
CA SER A 235 8.67 22.51 -1.02
C SER A 235 9.01 21.21 -1.74
N VAL A 236 9.03 20.10 -1.01
CA VAL A 236 9.29 18.78 -1.58
C VAL A 236 7.97 18.04 -1.67
N ILE A 237 7.60 17.65 -2.90
CA ILE A 237 6.45 16.79 -3.18
C ILE A 237 7.00 15.45 -3.66
N ALA A 238 6.72 14.38 -2.93
CA ALA A 238 7.14 13.03 -3.25
C ALA A 238 5.91 12.14 -3.47
N PRO A 239 5.62 11.74 -4.72
CA PRO A 239 4.57 10.78 -5.00
C PRO A 239 5.09 9.36 -4.69
N VAL A 240 4.45 8.67 -3.74
CA VAL A 240 4.87 7.33 -3.31
C VAL A 240 3.74 6.32 -3.52
N CYS A 241 3.99 5.28 -4.31
CA CYS A 241 3.08 4.17 -4.56
C CYS A 241 2.68 3.49 -3.26
N VAL A 242 1.39 3.38 -3.04
CA VAL A 242 0.78 2.66 -1.92
C VAL A 242 -0.01 1.44 -2.39
N PHE A 243 -0.45 1.42 -3.65
CA PHE A 243 -1.07 0.24 -4.28
C PHE A 243 -0.48 0.06 -5.68
N TRP A 244 0.17 -1.09 -5.89
CA TRP A 244 0.81 -1.42 -7.16
C TRP A 244 0.02 -2.50 -7.88
N THR A 245 -0.15 -2.35 -9.19
CA THR A 245 -0.85 -3.35 -10.03
C THR A 245 0.03 -3.83 -11.17
N LYS A 246 -0.30 -4.98 -11.76
CA LYS A 246 0.31 -5.42 -13.03
C LYS A 246 -0.37 -4.84 -14.28
N LEU A 247 -1.45 -4.09 -14.13
CA LEU A 247 -2.28 -3.63 -15.25
C LEU A 247 -1.59 -2.52 -16.04
N ILE A 248 -1.49 -2.69 -17.35
CA ILE A 248 -0.95 -1.65 -18.25
C ILE A 248 -2.00 -0.56 -18.47
N GLY A 249 -1.62 0.70 -18.22
CA GLY A 249 -2.54 1.84 -18.28
C GLY A 249 -3.23 1.99 -19.63
N THR A 250 -2.48 1.86 -20.74
CA THR A 250 -3.03 1.98 -22.10
C THR A 250 -4.00 0.87 -22.48
N GLU A 251 -3.97 -0.27 -21.81
CA GLU A 251 -4.85 -1.41 -22.06
C GLU A 251 -6.13 -1.29 -21.21
N HIS A 252 -5.99 -0.88 -19.95
CA HIS A 252 -7.07 -0.93 -18.95
C HIS A 252 -7.74 0.41 -18.65
N CYS A 253 -7.29 1.52 -19.23
CA CYS A 253 -7.91 2.84 -19.07
C CYS A 253 -8.58 3.30 -20.38
N SER A 254 -9.70 4.01 -20.29
CA SER A 254 -10.31 4.70 -21.41
C SER A 254 -9.34 5.66 -22.11
N ASP A 255 -9.64 6.02 -23.36
CA ASP A 255 -8.70 6.76 -24.22
C ASP A 255 -8.35 8.15 -23.65
N ASP A 256 -9.26 8.79 -22.92
CA ASP A 256 -9.03 10.07 -22.24
C ASP A 256 -8.05 9.97 -21.06
N LEU A 257 -8.15 8.92 -20.25
CA LEU A 257 -7.20 8.63 -19.18
C LEU A 257 -5.85 8.16 -19.76
N ALA A 258 -5.88 7.35 -20.82
CA ALA A 258 -4.68 6.87 -21.50
C ALA A 258 -3.87 8.00 -22.16
N ALA A 259 -4.55 9.05 -22.66
CA ALA A 259 -3.91 10.23 -23.22
C ALA A 259 -3.20 11.10 -22.16
N ALA A 260 -3.51 10.92 -20.87
CA ALA A 260 -2.93 11.67 -19.76
C ALA A 260 -2.37 10.70 -18.71
N PRO A 261 -1.21 10.05 -18.94
CA PRO A 261 -0.70 8.94 -18.13
C PRO A 261 -0.28 9.32 -16.71
N GLY A 262 -0.14 10.63 -16.42
CA GLY A 262 0.25 11.13 -15.10
C GLY A 262 -0.79 10.89 -14.01
N ASP A 263 -0.67 11.63 -12.92
CA ASP A 263 -1.70 11.61 -11.88
C ASP A 263 -3.00 12.17 -12.46
N TRP A 264 -4.08 11.39 -12.35
CA TRP A 264 -5.39 11.85 -12.78
C TRP A 264 -6.03 12.79 -11.76
N SER A 265 -6.93 13.63 -12.27
CA SER A 265 -7.71 14.58 -11.48
C SER A 265 -9.20 14.32 -11.66
N GLY A 266 -9.95 14.41 -10.57
CA GLY A 266 -11.40 14.21 -10.57
C GLY A 266 -11.78 12.73 -10.49
N ALA A 267 -13.06 12.47 -10.26
CA ALA A 267 -13.52 11.11 -9.99
C ALA A 267 -13.34 10.17 -11.20
N ILE A 268 -12.91 8.95 -10.91
CA ILE A 268 -12.78 7.85 -11.86
C ILE A 268 -13.65 6.66 -11.43
N GLU A 269 -14.12 5.89 -12.39
CA GLU A 269 -14.89 4.67 -12.16
C GLU A 269 -14.57 3.60 -13.21
N ILE A 270 -15.08 2.38 -13.02
CA ILE A 270 -15.05 1.36 -14.06
C ILE A 270 -16.28 1.55 -14.95
N ASP A 271 -16.05 1.79 -16.23
CA ASP A 271 -17.11 1.99 -17.22
C ASP A 271 -17.76 0.66 -17.67
N PRO A 272 -18.83 0.69 -18.50
CA PRO A 272 -19.46 -0.53 -19.01
C PRO A 272 -18.56 -1.41 -19.88
N SER A 273 -17.42 -0.91 -20.37
CA SER A 273 -16.43 -1.70 -21.11
C SER A 273 -15.46 -2.45 -20.19
N GLY A 274 -15.54 -2.22 -18.88
CA GLY A 274 -14.64 -2.80 -17.90
C GLY A 274 -13.29 -2.08 -17.81
N ARG A 275 -13.19 -0.85 -18.34
CA ARG A 275 -11.99 -0.01 -18.26
C ARG A 275 -12.19 1.09 -17.23
N LEU A 276 -11.08 1.57 -16.68
CA LEU A 276 -11.09 2.75 -15.81
C LEU A 276 -11.33 3.99 -16.66
N ALA A 277 -12.27 4.85 -16.27
CA ALA A 277 -12.63 6.06 -16.99
C ALA A 277 -12.97 7.21 -16.05
N ARG A 278 -12.95 8.45 -16.56
CA ARG A 278 -13.46 9.61 -15.81
C ARG A 278 -14.98 9.55 -15.70
N ILE A 279 -15.52 9.97 -14.56
CA ILE A 279 -16.96 10.19 -14.43
C ILE A 279 -17.32 11.45 -15.21
N VAL A 280 -17.91 11.27 -16.39
CA VAL A 280 -18.52 12.36 -17.14
C VAL A 280 -19.86 12.67 -16.48
N ARG A 281 -20.02 13.86 -15.91
CA ARG A 281 -21.35 14.33 -15.51
C ARG A 281 -22.20 14.47 -16.78
N THR A 282 -23.10 13.52 -17.00
CA THR A 282 -24.20 13.65 -17.95
C THR A 282 -25.32 14.52 -17.40
#